data_AF-A0A7C7R1P1-F1
#
_entry.id   AF-A0A7C7R1P1-F1
#
_cell.length_a   1.000
_cell.length_b   1.000
_cell.length_c   1.000
_cell.angle_alpha   90.00
_cell.angle_beta   90.00
_cell.angle_gamma   90.00
#
_symmetry.space_group_name_H-M   'P 1'
#
loop_
_entity.id
_entity.type
_entity.pdbx_description
1 polymer ?
#
loop_
_entity_poly.entity_id
_entity_poly.type
_entity_poly.pdbx_seq_one_letter_code
_entity_poly.pdbx_strand_id
1 'polypeptide(L)'
;MHRSSSPSAIRNQKSTRPPIAILHAPGTNRDAEAALACELAGGAPEIVHIAQLRNGERRLRDYRMLILPGGFTYGDALGAGRLLALDLQVWLGEELMAFVESGKPVLGICNGFQALVKAGLLSISDFGFRTSDR
;
A
#
# COMPACT_ATOMS: atom_id res chain seq x y z
N MET A 1 -17.45 -46.30 -32.79
CA MET A 1 -17.21 -44.85 -32.58
C MET A 1 -16.77 -44.63 -31.14
N HIS A 2 -15.45 -44.68 -30.87
CA HIS A 2 -14.87 -44.30 -29.57
C HIS A 2 -14.14 -42.97 -29.79
N ARG A 3 -14.63 -41.89 -29.16
CA ARG A 3 -13.93 -40.60 -29.14
C ARG A 3 -12.96 -40.64 -27.96
N SER A 4 -11.67 -40.76 -28.26
CA SER A 4 -10.58 -40.49 -27.34
C SER A 4 -10.58 -38.99 -26.99
N SER A 5 -10.90 -38.65 -25.76
CA SER A 5 -10.74 -37.31 -25.21
C SER A 5 -9.26 -37.04 -24.91
N SER A 6 -8.67 -36.15 -25.70
CA SER A 6 -7.32 -35.62 -25.53
C SER A 6 -7.16 -34.92 -24.17
N PRO A 7 -6.01 -35.03 -23.48
CA PRO A 7 -5.76 -34.26 -22.27
C PRO A 7 -5.67 -32.77 -22.62
N SER A 8 -6.54 -31.96 -22.02
CA SER A 8 -6.50 -30.51 -22.10
C SER A 8 -5.12 -30.00 -21.68
N ALA A 9 -4.45 -29.27 -22.57
CA ALA A 9 -3.14 -28.69 -22.33
C ALA A 9 -3.19 -27.79 -21.08
N ILE A 10 -2.32 -28.07 -20.10
CA ILE A 10 -2.10 -27.22 -18.93
C ILE A 10 -1.56 -25.89 -19.46
N ARG A 11 -2.44 -24.89 -19.50
CA ARG A 11 -2.15 -23.54 -19.96
C ARG A 11 -1.10 -22.94 -19.01
N ASN A 12 0.11 -22.76 -19.52
CA ASN A 12 1.24 -22.16 -18.81
C ASN A 12 0.96 -20.67 -18.56
N GLN A 13 0.23 -20.37 -17.47
CA GLN A 13 0.06 -19.02 -16.97
C GLN A 13 1.42 -18.55 -16.45
N LYS A 14 2.10 -17.65 -17.17
CA LYS A 14 3.20 -16.88 -16.59
C LYS A 14 2.63 -16.16 -15.37
N SER A 15 2.91 -16.68 -14.18
CA SER A 15 2.63 -16.02 -12.92
C SER A 15 3.43 -14.73 -12.87
N THR A 16 2.83 -13.62 -13.27
CA THR A 16 3.42 -12.30 -13.09
C THR A 16 3.22 -11.91 -11.64
N ARG A 17 4.29 -11.88 -10.86
CA ARG A 17 4.26 -11.41 -9.47
C ARG A 17 3.67 -9.99 -9.43
N PRO A 18 2.68 -9.69 -8.57
CA PRO A 18 2.06 -8.37 -8.54
C PRO A 18 3.05 -7.31 -8.04
N PRO A 19 3.20 -6.15 -8.71
CA PRO A 19 4.04 -5.06 -8.23
C PRO A 19 3.44 -4.42 -6.97
N ILE A 20 4.25 -4.24 -5.92
CA ILE A 20 3.82 -3.69 -4.62
C ILE A 20 4.71 -2.51 -4.27
N ALA A 21 4.13 -1.35 -4.00
CA ALA A 21 4.90 -0.19 -3.52
C ALA A 21 5.05 -0.27 -2.00
N ILE A 22 6.29 -0.22 -1.50
CA ILE A 22 6.61 -0.01 -0.09
C ILE A 22 7.04 1.45 0.06
N LEU A 23 6.19 2.28 0.67
CA LEU A 23 6.44 3.71 0.79
C LEU A 23 7.52 3.97 1.83
N HIS A 24 8.66 4.47 1.37
CA HIS A 24 9.73 4.94 2.24
C HIS A 24 9.64 6.46 2.40
N ALA A 25 9.73 6.91 3.65
CA ALA A 25 9.79 8.32 3.99
C ALA A 25 10.94 8.54 4.99
N PRO A 26 11.50 9.75 5.11
CA PRO A 26 12.54 10.01 6.11
C PRO A 26 12.12 9.48 7.48
N GLY A 27 12.93 8.60 8.10
CA GLY A 27 12.64 8.00 9.41
C GLY A 27 11.80 6.70 9.39
N THR A 28 11.35 6.20 8.25
CA THR A 28 10.92 4.79 8.15
C THR A 28 12.13 3.87 8.37
N ASN A 29 11.92 2.72 9.02
CA ASN A 29 13.03 1.81 9.34
C ASN A 29 12.70 0.32 9.16
N ARG A 30 11.50 -0.01 8.67
CA ARG A 30 11.03 -1.39 8.44
C ARG A 30 10.68 -1.68 6.98
N ASP A 31 11.20 -0.89 6.05
CA ASP A 31 10.91 -1.03 4.61
C ASP A 31 11.43 -2.36 4.06
N ALA A 32 12.63 -2.78 4.49
CA ALA A 32 13.28 -4.00 4.01
C ALA A 32 12.54 -5.27 4.47
N GLU A 33 12.06 -5.30 5.70
CA GLU A 33 11.29 -6.43 6.23
C GLU A 33 9.90 -6.51 5.59
N ALA A 34 9.27 -5.36 5.33
CA ALA A 34 8.01 -5.31 4.58
C ALA A 34 8.20 -5.83 3.14
N ALA A 35 9.28 -5.42 2.46
CA ALA A 35 9.63 -5.93 1.15
C ALA A 35 9.87 -7.45 1.19
N LEU A 36 10.69 -7.95 2.11
CA LEU A 36 10.93 -9.39 2.26
C LEU A 36 9.63 -10.18 2.48
N ALA A 37 8.74 -9.70 3.34
CA ALA A 37 7.45 -10.34 3.58
C ALA A 37 6.59 -10.40 2.30
N CYS A 38 6.58 -9.33 1.49
CA CYS A 38 5.91 -9.30 0.20
C CYS A 38 6.51 -10.27 -0.82
N GLU A 39 7.84 -10.38 -0.89
CA GLU A 39 8.51 -11.35 -1.77
C GLU A 39 8.14 -12.79 -1.40
N LEU A 40 8.17 -13.12 -0.10
CA LEU A 40 7.79 -14.44 0.40
C LEU A 40 6.31 -14.76 0.14
N ALA A 41 5.45 -13.75 0.11
CA ALA A 41 4.04 -13.88 -0.26
C ALA A 41 3.79 -13.97 -1.79
N GLY A 42 4.85 -13.94 -2.61
CA GLY A 42 4.75 -14.04 -4.08
C GLY A 42 4.60 -12.70 -4.81
N GLY A 43 4.78 -11.58 -4.12
CA GLY A 43 4.77 -10.24 -4.68
C GLY A 43 6.09 -9.83 -5.35
N ALA A 44 6.07 -8.68 -6.03
CA ALA A 44 7.23 -7.98 -6.55
C ALA A 44 7.31 -6.59 -5.89
N PRO A 45 7.87 -6.48 -4.67
CA PRO A 45 7.94 -5.22 -3.96
C PRO A 45 9.00 -4.29 -4.56
N GLU A 46 8.71 -3.00 -4.53
CA GLU A 46 9.66 -1.92 -4.79
C GLU A 46 9.59 -0.95 -3.61
N ILE A 47 10.75 -0.64 -3.02
CA ILE A 47 10.85 0.42 -2.01
C ILE A 47 10.88 1.74 -2.76
N VAL A 48 9.86 2.57 -2.55
CA VAL A 48 9.65 3.83 -3.27
C VAL A 48 9.73 4.97 -2.27
N HIS A 49 10.73 5.82 -2.43
CA HIS A 49 10.83 7.02 -1.61
C HIS A 49 9.70 7.99 -1.98
N ILE A 50 9.06 8.63 -1.00
CA ILE A 50 7.92 9.54 -1.21
C ILE A 50 8.18 10.65 -2.22
N ALA A 51 9.41 11.19 -2.23
CA ALA A 51 9.87 12.17 -3.23
C ALA A 51 9.79 11.66 -4.68
N GLN A 52 9.97 10.36 -4.93
CA GLN A 52 9.89 9.79 -6.28
C GLN A 52 8.45 9.79 -6.81
N LEU A 53 7.47 9.58 -5.92
CA LEU A 53 6.05 9.74 -6.26
C LEU A 53 5.73 11.22 -6.50
N ARG A 54 6.18 12.10 -5.61
CA ARG A 54 5.99 13.56 -5.73
C ARG A 54 6.56 14.13 -7.03
N ASN A 55 7.73 13.65 -7.45
CA ASN A 55 8.40 14.10 -8.67
C ASN A 55 7.88 13.41 -9.94
N GLY A 56 6.98 12.42 -9.82
CA GLY A 56 6.45 11.66 -10.95
C GLY A 56 7.42 10.64 -11.56
N GLU A 57 8.54 10.35 -10.89
CA GLU A 57 9.50 9.30 -11.26
C GLU A 57 8.90 7.89 -11.10
N ARG A 58 7.91 7.78 -10.21
CA ARG A 58 7.03 6.62 -10.01
C ARG A 58 5.59 7.10 -9.87
N ARG A 59 4.64 6.21 -10.17
CA ARG A 59 3.20 6.48 -10.05
C ARG A 59 2.54 5.31 -9.31
N LEU A 60 1.71 5.60 -8.30
CA LEU A 60 0.95 4.60 -7.54
C LEU A 60 0.10 3.72 -8.46
N ARG A 61 -0.42 4.27 -9.56
CA ARG A 61 -1.24 3.50 -10.52
C ARG A 61 -0.52 2.29 -11.12
N ASP A 62 0.81 2.30 -11.16
CA ASP A 62 1.63 1.23 -11.74
C ASP A 62 1.74 0.02 -10.79
N TYR A 63 1.35 0.18 -9.52
CA TYR A 63 1.37 -0.86 -8.50
C TYR A 63 -0.02 -1.48 -8.28
N ARG A 64 -0.04 -2.67 -7.68
CA ARG A 64 -1.25 -3.41 -7.30
C ARG A 64 -1.57 -3.34 -5.82
N MET A 65 -0.62 -2.93 -4.98
CA MET A 65 -0.79 -2.72 -3.55
C MET A 65 0.17 -1.62 -3.09
N LEU A 66 -0.25 -0.86 -2.08
CA LEU A 66 0.57 0.12 -1.39
C LEU A 66 0.73 -0.29 0.08
N ILE A 67 1.97 -0.25 0.59
CA ILE A 67 2.28 -0.52 1.99
C ILE A 67 2.98 0.70 2.59
N LEU A 68 2.49 1.15 3.74
CA LEU A 68 3.13 2.15 4.59
C LEU A 68 3.72 1.42 5.80
N PRO A 69 5.05 1.14 5.78
CA PRO A 69 5.71 0.42 6.86
C PRO A 69 5.80 1.25 8.14
N GLY A 70 6.21 0.59 9.22
CA GLY A 70 6.43 1.24 10.52
C GLY A 70 7.76 2.00 10.61
N GLY A 71 7.95 2.63 11.76
CA GLY A 71 9.17 3.37 12.10
C GLY A 71 8.85 4.63 12.90
N PHE A 72 9.71 5.63 12.77
CA PHE A 72 9.58 6.94 13.39
C PHE A 72 9.69 7.98 12.30
N THR A 73 8.71 8.04 11.39
CA THR A 73 8.79 8.94 10.23
C THR A 73 8.98 10.37 10.72
N TYR A 74 9.98 11.05 10.17
CA TYR A 74 10.42 12.38 10.57
C TYR A 74 10.78 12.50 12.06
N GLY A 75 11.26 11.41 12.65
CA GLY A 75 11.58 11.33 14.08
C GLY A 75 10.37 11.57 15.00
N ASP A 76 9.15 11.44 14.48
CA ASP A 76 7.90 11.83 15.13
C ASP A 76 7.91 13.28 15.66
N ALA A 77 8.67 14.17 15.00
CA ALA A 77 8.92 15.55 15.46
C ALA A 77 7.65 16.40 15.69
N LEU A 78 6.54 16.07 15.02
CA LEU A 78 5.23 16.72 15.18
C LEU A 78 4.14 15.77 15.74
N GLY A 79 4.56 14.64 16.30
CA GLY A 79 3.71 13.53 16.70
C GLY A 79 3.70 12.38 15.67
N ALA A 80 3.53 11.17 16.17
CA ALA A 80 3.71 9.95 15.39
C ALA A 80 2.83 9.91 14.13
N GLY A 81 3.47 9.72 12.97
CA GLY A 81 2.85 9.64 11.65
C GLY A 81 2.19 10.93 11.15
N ARG A 82 2.29 12.06 11.86
CA ARG A 82 1.58 13.30 11.50
C ARG A 82 2.13 13.98 10.26
N LEU A 83 3.45 14.05 10.13
CA LEU A 83 4.07 14.68 8.96
C LEU A 83 3.91 13.81 7.71
N LEU A 84 4.04 12.48 7.86
CA LEU A 84 3.70 11.54 6.79
C LEU A 84 2.23 11.70 6.36
N ALA A 85 1.27 11.80 7.30
CA ALA A 85 -0.13 12.04 6.96
C ALA A 85 -0.33 13.32 6.14
N LEU A 86 0.37 14.41 6.50
CA LEU A 86 0.32 15.66 5.75
C LEU A 86 0.89 15.49 4.35
N ASP A 87 2.00 14.78 4.19
CA ASP A 87 2.57 14.51 2.87
C ASP A 87 1.61 13.67 1.99
N LEU A 88 0.96 12.66 2.58
CA LEU A 88 -0.05 11.86 1.89
C LEU A 88 -1.22 12.72 1.42
N GLN A 89 -1.71 13.63 2.26
CA GLN A 89 -2.82 14.52 1.93
C GLN A 89 -2.45 15.56 0.86
N VAL A 90 -1.32 16.23 1.02
CA VAL A 90 -0.95 17.39 0.20
C VAL A 90 -0.35 16.97 -1.14
N TRP A 91 0.50 15.94 -1.15
CA TRP A 91 1.25 15.57 -2.35
C TRP A 91 0.66 14.38 -3.09
N LEU A 92 0.06 13.43 -2.36
CA LEU A 92 -0.40 12.17 -2.92
C LEU A 92 -1.91 11.97 -2.83
N GLY A 93 -2.67 12.97 -2.36
CA GLY A 93 -4.08 12.80 -2.00
C GLY A 93 -4.94 12.31 -3.16
N GLU A 94 -4.88 12.97 -4.31
CA GLU A 94 -5.63 12.57 -5.51
C GLU A 94 -5.24 11.18 -6.01
N GLU A 95 -3.94 10.88 -6.04
CA GLU A 95 -3.44 9.59 -6.53
C GLU A 95 -3.79 8.44 -5.58
N LEU A 96 -3.74 8.69 -4.27
CA LEU A 96 -4.16 7.75 -3.22
C LEU A 96 -5.65 7.46 -3.28
N MET A 97 -6.49 8.49 -3.44
CA MET A 97 -7.93 8.30 -3.60
C MET A 97 -8.24 7.46 -4.84
N ALA A 98 -7.68 7.80 -5.99
CA ALA A 98 -7.85 7.02 -7.22
C ALA A 98 -7.36 5.57 -7.06
N PHE A 99 -6.26 5.37 -6.31
CA PHE A 99 -5.74 4.03 -6.01
C PHE A 99 -6.73 3.21 -5.17
N VAL A 100 -7.28 3.80 -4.10
CA VAL A 100 -8.27 3.15 -3.22
C VAL A 100 -9.59 2.89 -3.97
N GLU A 101 -10.10 3.87 -4.73
CA GLU A 101 -11.32 3.75 -5.54
C GLU A 101 -11.20 2.66 -6.61
N SER A 102 -10.00 2.39 -7.10
CA SER A 102 -9.74 1.28 -8.02
C SER A 102 -9.76 -0.11 -7.35
N GLY A 103 -10.07 -0.18 -6.05
CA GLY A 103 -10.17 -1.40 -5.26
C GLY A 103 -8.81 -2.01 -4.91
N LYS A 104 -7.72 -1.27 -5.06
CA LYS A 104 -6.38 -1.75 -4.74
C LYS A 104 -6.10 -1.62 -3.24
N PRO A 105 -5.55 -2.66 -2.59
CA PRO A 105 -5.31 -2.65 -1.15
C PRO A 105 -4.23 -1.66 -0.73
N VAL A 106 -4.48 -0.99 0.40
CA VAL A 106 -3.52 -0.15 1.13
C VAL A 106 -3.35 -0.72 2.53
N LEU A 107 -2.10 -0.97 2.96
CA LEU A 107 -1.78 -1.50 4.28
C LEU A 107 -0.88 -0.52 5.04
N GLY A 108 -1.31 -0.09 6.22
CA GLY A 108 -0.48 0.68 7.15
C GLY A 108 -0.07 -0.16 8.36
N ILE A 109 1.22 -0.12 8.74
CA ILE A 109 1.75 -0.86 9.89
C ILE A 109 2.31 0.13 10.92
N CYS A 110 1.86 0.07 12.17
CA CYS A 110 2.32 0.94 13.26
C CYS A 110 2.22 2.44 12.89
N ASN A 111 3.35 3.12 12.65
CA ASN A 111 3.40 4.52 12.21
C ASN A 111 2.64 4.74 10.88
N GLY A 112 2.73 3.80 9.94
CA GLY A 112 1.98 3.86 8.69
C GLY A 112 0.45 3.79 8.90
N PHE A 113 -0.02 2.99 9.86
CA PHE A 113 -1.45 2.98 10.22
C PHE A 113 -1.90 4.32 10.81
N GLN A 114 -1.09 4.87 11.72
CA GLN A 114 -1.36 6.20 12.31
C GLN A 114 -1.41 7.29 11.23
N ALA A 115 -0.52 7.23 10.25
CA ALA A 115 -0.53 8.15 9.11
C ALA A 115 -1.80 8.02 8.26
N LEU A 116 -2.24 6.80 7.94
CA LEU A 116 -3.49 6.58 7.19
C LEU A 116 -4.73 7.12 7.91
N VAL A 117 -4.83 6.87 9.22
CA VAL A 117 -5.93 7.40 10.05
C VAL A 117 -5.91 8.93 10.06
N LYS A 118 -4.73 9.53 10.29
CA LYS A 118 -4.57 10.99 10.32
C LYS A 118 -4.77 11.64 8.95
N ALA A 119 -4.50 10.91 7.87
CA ALA A 119 -4.74 11.35 6.50
C ALA A 119 -6.24 11.34 6.14
N GLY A 120 -7.09 10.73 6.97
CA GLY A 120 -8.53 10.59 6.69
C GLY A 120 -8.85 9.46 5.70
N LEU A 121 -7.86 8.61 5.37
CA LEU A 121 -8.01 7.49 4.44
C LEU A 121 -8.66 6.26 5.08
N LEU A 122 -8.73 6.22 6.41
CA LEU A 122 -9.45 5.21 7.19
C LEU A 122 -10.51 5.92 8.02
N SER A 123 -11.73 5.98 7.50
CA SER A 123 -12.85 6.58 8.24
C SER A 123 -13.39 5.59 9.27
N ILE A 124 -13.56 6.05 10.51
CA ILE A 124 -14.22 5.27 11.57
C ILE A 124 -15.69 4.96 11.23
N SER A 125 -16.31 5.80 10.38
CA SER A 125 -17.69 5.60 9.90
C SER A 125 -17.82 4.34 9.04
N ASP A 126 -16.74 3.93 8.36
CA ASP A 126 -16.72 2.71 7.54
C ASP A 126 -16.59 1.45 8.42
N PHE A 127 -16.18 1.60 9.68
CA PHE A 127 -16.03 0.53 10.65
C PHE A 127 -17.27 0.30 11.51
N GLY A 128 -18.49 0.47 10.99
CA GLY A 128 -19.72 -0.07 11.60
C GLY A 128 -20.01 0.31 13.08
N PHE A 129 -19.26 1.25 13.67
CA PHE A 129 -19.49 1.73 15.02
C PHE A 129 -20.69 2.68 14.97
N ARG A 130 -21.89 2.10 15.06
CA ARG A 130 -23.07 2.85 15.48
C ARG A 130 -22.78 3.37 16.87
N THR A 131 -22.45 4.65 16.98
CA THR A 131 -22.55 5.36 18.25
C THR A 131 -24.02 5.31 18.64
N SER A 132 -24.38 4.39 19.53
CA SER A 132 -25.65 4.51 20.23
C SER A 132 -25.51 5.73 21.14
N ASP A 133 -26.08 6.85 20.71
CA ASP A 133 -26.32 8.00 21.59
C ASP A 133 -26.93 7.50 22.90
N ARG A 134 -26.28 7.83 24.02
CA ARG A 134 -26.83 7.81 25.37
C ARG A 134 -26.39 9.06 26.09
#